data_AF-A0A9C6X4B0-F1
#
_entry.id   AF-A0A9C6X4B0-F1
#
_cell.length_a   1.000
_cell.length_b   1.000
_cell.length_c   1.000
_cell.angle_alpha   90.00
_cell.angle_beta   90.00
_cell.angle_gamma   90.00
#
_symmetry.space_group_name_H-M   'P 1'
#
loop_
_entity.id
_entity.type
_entity.pdbx_description
1 polymer ?
#
loop_
_entity_poly.entity_id
_entity_poly.type
_entity_poly.pdbx_seq_one_letter_code
_entity_poly.pdbx_strand_id
1 'polypeptide(L)'
;MGAVAYLTPFTDRYRRQLLRRWVEALPGAGVPHHPGCTPVGTLGDPVLTRLWQVDGLPRDALSTESAVLVTHSRRWPLFIDPQGQANRWIRNTYKNSDLTVLKLSDGHLMRSLETAIRYGFPTLLECVGEELDPALDPVLARATFPAPGQSSGTALVMKLGDTLVPYNANFKLFITTKLANPHYLPEVAIKVLLVNFALVAR
;
A
#
# COMPACT_ATOMS: atom_id res chain seq x y z
N MET A 1 -9.78 7.20 10.50
CA MET A 1 -10.79 7.33 9.44
C MET A 1 -11.02 5.98 8.78
N GLY A 2 -12.27 5.49 8.73
CA GLY A 2 -12.62 4.25 8.01
C GLY A 2 -12.24 4.29 6.52
N ALA A 3 -12.15 5.49 5.94
CA ALA A 3 -11.74 5.71 4.55
C ALA A 3 -10.42 5.01 4.17
N VAL A 4 -9.39 5.17 4.99
CA VAL A 4 -8.04 4.61 4.77
C VAL A 4 -8.03 3.08 4.76
N ALA A 5 -8.90 2.46 5.56
CA ALA A 5 -8.95 1.01 5.68
C ALA A 5 -9.79 0.33 4.60
N TYR A 6 -10.83 1.00 4.08
CA TYR A 6 -11.90 0.29 3.36
C TYR A 6 -12.22 0.83 1.97
N LEU A 7 -11.87 2.06 1.59
CA LEU A 7 -12.33 2.61 0.31
C LEU A 7 -11.52 2.14 -0.89
N THR A 8 -10.21 1.95 -0.72
CA THR A 8 -9.27 1.70 -1.81
C THR A 8 -9.62 0.54 -2.76
N PRO A 9 -10.30 -0.56 -2.36
CA PRO A 9 -10.67 -1.63 -3.29
C PRO A 9 -11.84 -1.28 -4.22
N PHE A 10 -12.65 -0.27 -3.88
CA PHE A 10 -13.92 -0.02 -4.55
C PHE A 10 -13.81 1.00 -5.69
N THR A 11 -14.79 0.96 -6.60
CA THR A 11 -14.98 1.95 -7.67
C THR A 11 -15.41 3.31 -7.11
N ASP A 12 -15.18 4.39 -7.87
CA ASP A 12 -15.54 5.76 -7.47
C ASP A 12 -16.99 5.87 -7.00
N ARG A 13 -17.95 5.38 -7.80
CA ARG A 13 -19.38 5.42 -7.46
C ARG A 13 -19.68 4.79 -6.10
N TYR A 14 -19.09 3.62 -5.83
CA TYR A 14 -19.31 2.92 -4.57
C TYR A 14 -18.63 3.64 -3.40
N ARG A 15 -17.40 4.15 -3.59
CA ARG A 15 -16.71 4.95 -2.57
C ARG A 15 -17.53 6.17 -2.15
N ARG A 16 -18.07 6.92 -3.13
CA ARG A 16 -18.93 8.09 -2.85
C ARG A 16 -20.19 7.70 -2.08
N GLN A 17 -20.85 6.62 -2.48
CA GLN A 17 -22.05 6.13 -1.79
C GLN A 17 -21.74 5.71 -0.35
N LEU A 18 -20.63 5.00 -0.13
CA LEU A 18 -20.22 4.52 1.18
C LEU A 18 -19.82 5.68 2.11
N LEU A 19 -19.00 6.62 1.62
CA LEU A 19 -18.64 7.83 2.36
C LEU A 19 -19.87 8.64 2.76
N ARG A 20 -20.81 8.83 1.84
CA ARG A 20 -22.06 9.54 2.11
C ARG A 20 -22.85 8.87 3.24
N ARG A 21 -23.04 7.55 3.16
CA ARG A 21 -23.74 6.78 4.21
C ARG A 21 -23.04 6.88 5.56
N TRP A 22 -21.70 6.82 5.59
CA TRP A 22 -20.97 6.98 6.84
C TRP A 22 -21.15 8.37 7.44
N VAL A 23 -21.04 9.42 6.64
CA VAL A 23 -21.23 10.80 7.11
C VAL A 23 -22.66 11.03 7.60
N GLU A 24 -23.67 10.53 6.88
CA GLU A 24 -25.08 10.62 7.27
C GLU A 24 -25.39 9.88 8.59
N ALA A 25 -24.60 8.86 8.95
CA ALA A 25 -24.76 8.13 10.21
C ALA A 25 -24.12 8.82 11.43
N LEU A 26 -23.18 9.75 11.23
CA LEU A 26 -22.45 10.41 12.33
C LEU A 26 -23.36 11.22 13.28
N PRO A 27 -24.34 12.03 12.79
CA PRO A 27 -25.26 12.74 13.67
C PRO A 27 -26.07 11.79 14.57
N GLY A 28 -26.60 10.70 13.99
CA GLY A 28 -27.39 9.71 14.73
C GLY A 28 -26.59 8.96 15.79
N ALA A 29 -25.28 8.84 15.61
CA ALA A 29 -24.35 8.26 16.57
C ALA A 29 -23.79 9.28 17.59
N GLY A 30 -24.18 10.55 17.50
CA GLY A 30 -23.67 11.62 18.38
C GLY A 30 -22.18 11.93 18.19
N VAL A 31 -21.61 11.58 17.02
CA VAL A 31 -20.18 11.78 16.75
C VAL A 31 -19.96 13.17 16.12
N PRO A 32 -19.22 14.08 16.77
CA PRO A 32 -18.87 15.37 16.19
C PRO A 32 -18.06 15.19 14.91
N HIS A 33 -18.41 15.94 13.86
CA HIS A 33 -17.70 15.92 12.60
C HIS A 33 -17.80 17.27 11.90
N HIS A 34 -16.83 17.55 11.04
CA HIS A 34 -16.84 18.74 10.20
C HIS A 34 -17.61 18.42 8.88
N PRO A 35 -18.56 19.28 8.47
CA PRO A 35 -19.33 19.06 7.25
C PRO A 35 -18.42 19.11 6.02
N GLY A 36 -18.72 18.30 5.00
CA GLY A 36 -18.01 18.33 3.73
C GLY A 36 -16.58 17.75 3.75
N CYS A 37 -16.16 17.07 4.83
CA CYS A 37 -14.86 16.39 4.85
C CYS A 37 -14.76 15.32 3.74
N THR A 38 -13.62 15.32 3.06
CA THR A 38 -13.26 14.30 2.07
C THR A 38 -11.87 13.76 2.39
N PRO A 39 -11.54 12.52 2.01
CA PRO A 39 -10.21 11.99 2.26
C PRO A 39 -9.10 12.88 1.69
N VAL A 40 -9.28 13.39 0.46
CA VAL A 40 -8.32 14.29 -0.19
C VAL A 40 -8.25 15.65 0.52
N GLY A 41 -9.39 16.25 0.88
CA GLY A 41 -9.38 17.56 1.56
C GLY A 41 -8.85 17.52 2.99
N THR A 42 -8.91 16.36 3.66
CA THR A 42 -8.49 16.20 5.06
C THR A 42 -7.09 15.62 5.21
N LEU A 43 -6.68 14.70 4.34
CA LEU A 43 -5.38 14.02 4.41
C LEU A 43 -4.44 14.39 3.26
N GLY A 44 -4.95 15.03 2.21
CA GLY A 44 -4.16 15.35 1.02
C GLY A 44 -3.27 16.55 1.24
N ASP A 45 -2.06 16.45 0.71
CA ASP A 45 -1.15 17.57 0.55
C ASP A 45 -1.13 17.98 -0.94
N PRO A 46 -1.50 19.23 -1.29
CA PRO A 46 -1.52 19.70 -2.67
C PRO A 46 -0.14 19.67 -3.36
N VAL A 47 0.94 19.93 -2.63
CA VAL A 47 2.32 19.89 -3.14
C VAL A 47 2.68 18.45 -3.47
N LEU A 48 2.44 17.54 -2.53
CA LEU A 48 2.72 16.11 -2.73
C LEU A 48 1.88 15.51 -3.85
N THR A 49 0.60 15.91 -3.94
CA THR A 49 -0.30 15.51 -5.03
C THR A 49 0.26 15.94 -6.39
N ARG A 50 0.77 17.17 -6.49
CA ARG A 50 1.38 17.66 -7.72
C ARG A 50 2.65 16.89 -8.07
N LEU A 51 3.48 16.55 -7.08
CA LEU A 51 4.66 15.72 -7.30
C LEU A 51 4.28 14.33 -7.84
N TRP A 52 3.27 13.67 -7.26
CA TRP A 52 2.79 12.39 -7.78
C TRP A 52 2.31 12.48 -9.23
N GLN A 53 1.62 13.57 -9.59
CA GLN A 53 1.17 13.78 -10.98
C GLN A 53 2.34 13.99 -11.94
N VAL A 54 3.42 14.65 -11.51
CA VAL A 54 4.67 14.78 -12.28
C VAL A 54 5.33 13.41 -12.45
N ASP A 55 5.27 12.57 -11.41
CA ASP A 55 5.77 11.19 -11.44
C ASP A 55 4.86 10.22 -12.21
N GLY A 56 3.72 10.68 -12.74
CA GLY A 56 2.85 9.89 -13.60
C GLY A 56 1.63 9.27 -12.92
N LEU A 57 1.29 9.69 -11.70
CA LEU A 57 -0.03 9.41 -11.13
C LEU A 57 -1.11 10.06 -12.01
N PRO A 58 -2.16 9.33 -12.42
CA PRO A 58 -3.27 9.91 -13.16
C PRO A 58 -3.94 11.07 -12.40
N ARG A 59 -4.39 12.09 -13.15
CA ARG A 59 -4.96 13.32 -12.58
C ARG A 59 -6.44 13.21 -12.22
N ASP A 60 -7.03 12.03 -12.35
CA ASP A 60 -8.42 11.82 -11.96
C ASP A 60 -8.57 11.77 -10.43
N ALA A 61 -9.80 12.00 -9.97
CA ALA A 61 -10.11 12.06 -8.54
C ALA A 61 -9.89 10.73 -7.82
N LEU A 62 -10.13 9.58 -8.49
CA LEU A 62 -10.02 8.26 -7.90
C LEU A 62 -8.54 7.90 -7.66
N SER A 63 -7.67 8.16 -8.63
CA SER A 63 -6.23 7.95 -8.53
C SER A 63 -5.61 8.84 -7.45
N THR A 64 -6.00 10.11 -7.42
CA THR A 64 -5.56 11.06 -6.38
C THR A 64 -6.01 10.63 -4.99
N GLU A 65 -7.28 10.27 -4.82
CA GLU A 65 -7.81 9.79 -3.54
C GLU A 65 -7.11 8.50 -3.11
N SER A 66 -6.90 7.57 -4.04
CA SER A 66 -6.21 6.32 -3.74
C SER A 66 -4.77 6.56 -3.28
N ALA A 67 -4.02 7.46 -3.93
CA ALA A 67 -2.67 7.81 -3.50
C ALA A 67 -2.67 8.41 -2.08
N VAL A 68 -3.60 9.33 -1.76
CA VAL A 68 -3.75 9.90 -0.42
C VAL A 68 -4.07 8.83 0.63
N LEU A 69 -4.98 7.90 0.33
CA LEU A 69 -5.33 6.82 1.25
C LEU A 69 -4.16 5.84 1.46
N VAL A 70 -3.43 5.52 0.39
CA VAL A 70 -2.26 4.64 0.44
C VAL A 70 -1.15 5.21 1.32
N THR A 71 -0.85 6.51 1.20
CA THR A 71 0.22 7.13 1.98
C THR A 71 -0.06 7.23 3.48
N HIS A 72 -1.34 7.18 3.85
CA HIS A 72 -1.79 7.17 5.24
C HIS A 72 -2.09 5.76 5.79
N SER A 73 -1.95 4.72 4.97
CA SER A 73 -2.19 3.33 5.37
C SER A 73 -0.97 2.73 6.07
N ARG A 74 -1.24 1.88 7.08
CA ARG A 74 -0.23 1.01 7.70
C ARG A 74 -0.04 -0.31 6.97
N ARG A 75 -1.02 -0.74 6.17
CA ARG A 75 -0.92 -1.96 5.34
C ARG A 75 -0.24 -1.64 4.03
N TRP A 76 0.55 -2.58 3.52
CA TRP A 76 1.21 -2.44 2.22
C TRP A 76 0.20 -2.42 1.08
N PRO A 77 0.29 -1.48 0.13
CA PRO A 77 -0.64 -1.42 -0.99
C PRO A 77 -0.37 -2.52 -2.01
N LEU A 78 -1.44 -3.23 -2.40
CA LEU A 78 -1.48 -4.09 -3.56
C LEU A 78 -2.40 -3.43 -4.61
N PHE A 79 -1.78 -2.92 -5.66
CA PHE A 79 -2.48 -2.26 -6.76
C PHE A 79 -2.95 -3.27 -7.80
N ILE A 80 -4.25 -3.29 -8.04
CA ILE A 80 -4.88 -3.90 -9.22
C ILE A 80 -4.63 -2.93 -10.38
N ASP A 81 -3.59 -3.20 -11.16
CA ASP A 81 -3.02 -2.25 -12.12
C ASP A 81 -2.78 -2.92 -13.50
N PRO A 82 -3.85 -3.32 -14.21
CA PRO A 82 -3.73 -3.98 -15.51
C PRO A 82 -3.04 -3.10 -16.56
N GLN A 83 -3.12 -1.78 -16.44
CA GLN A 83 -2.49 -0.82 -17.37
C GLN A 83 -1.07 -0.41 -16.97
N GLY A 84 -0.56 -0.82 -15.80
CA GLY A 84 0.78 -0.49 -15.32
C GLY A 84 0.99 0.98 -14.92
N GLN A 85 -0.09 1.71 -14.62
CA GLN A 85 -0.04 3.12 -14.21
C GLN A 85 0.55 3.27 -12.81
N ALA A 86 0.07 2.49 -11.84
CA ALA A 86 0.61 2.51 -10.49
C ALA A 86 2.07 2.05 -10.46
N ASN A 87 2.40 0.99 -11.20
CA ASN A 87 3.78 0.50 -11.34
C ASN A 87 4.72 1.61 -11.86
N ARG A 88 4.33 2.30 -12.95
CA ARG A 88 5.11 3.41 -13.51
C ARG A 88 5.24 4.58 -12.54
N TRP A 89 4.16 4.95 -11.88
CA TRP A 89 4.15 6.00 -10.87
C TRP A 89 5.13 5.71 -9.74
N ILE A 90 5.08 4.50 -9.15
CA ILE A 90 6.00 4.09 -8.07
C ILE A 90 7.46 4.14 -8.54
N ARG A 91 7.75 3.63 -9.74
CA ARG A 91 9.11 3.66 -10.31
C ARG A 91 9.64 5.09 -10.46
N ASN A 92 8.81 6.01 -10.93
CA ASN A 92 9.19 7.40 -11.10
C ASN A 92 9.36 8.13 -9.76
N THR A 93 8.46 7.91 -8.82
CA THR A 93 8.53 8.53 -7.48
C THR A 93 9.79 8.11 -6.72
N TYR A 94 10.24 6.86 -6.88
CA TYR A 94 11.45 6.36 -6.23
C TYR A 94 12.65 6.25 -7.17
N LYS A 95 12.66 6.93 -8.33
CA LYS A 95 13.75 6.81 -9.34
C LYS A 95 15.13 7.23 -8.83
N ASN A 96 15.16 8.15 -7.87
CA ASN A 96 16.37 8.66 -7.22
C ASN A 96 16.56 8.07 -5.82
N SER A 97 15.78 7.05 -5.48
CA SER A 97 15.97 6.21 -4.30
C SER A 97 16.40 4.84 -4.81
N ASP A 98 17.13 4.05 -4.03
CA ASP A 98 17.56 2.70 -4.42
C ASP A 98 16.37 1.72 -4.52
N LEU A 99 15.47 1.94 -5.48
CA LEU A 99 14.26 1.15 -5.66
C LEU A 99 14.62 -0.27 -6.10
N THR A 100 14.28 -1.23 -5.25
CA THR A 100 14.47 -2.64 -5.53
C THR A 100 13.21 -3.17 -6.23
N VAL A 101 13.32 -3.63 -7.47
CA VAL A 101 12.20 -4.21 -8.23
C VAL A 101 12.36 -5.72 -8.27
N LEU A 102 11.32 -6.45 -7.86
CA LEU A 102 11.34 -7.92 -7.72
C LEU A 102 10.09 -8.56 -8.32
N LYS A 103 10.21 -9.82 -8.70
CA LYS A 103 9.08 -10.71 -9.06
C LYS A 103 9.12 -11.97 -8.20
N LEU A 104 7.95 -12.59 -8.00
CA LEU A 104 7.85 -13.85 -7.26
C LEU A 104 8.65 -15.00 -7.89
N SER A 105 8.87 -14.95 -9.20
CA SER A 105 9.67 -15.94 -9.94
C SER A 105 11.18 -15.79 -9.77
N ASP A 106 11.65 -14.72 -9.12
CA ASP A 106 13.08 -14.43 -9.03
C ASP A 106 13.74 -15.37 -8.01
N GLY A 107 14.71 -16.19 -8.44
CA GLY A 107 15.42 -17.13 -7.57
C GLY A 107 16.23 -16.48 -6.43
N HIS A 108 16.39 -15.16 -6.44
CA HIS A 108 17.04 -14.37 -5.39
C HIS A 108 16.08 -13.46 -4.62
N LEU A 109 14.76 -13.61 -4.79
CA LEU A 109 13.72 -12.79 -4.17
C LEU A 109 13.98 -12.52 -2.69
N MET A 110 14.14 -13.57 -1.89
CA MET A 110 14.31 -13.44 -0.44
C MET A 110 15.58 -12.68 -0.07
N ARG A 111 16.72 -12.97 -0.71
CA ARG A 111 17.99 -12.28 -0.44
C ARG A 111 17.93 -10.79 -0.77
N SER A 112 17.31 -10.45 -1.91
CA SER A 112 17.11 -9.04 -2.29
C SER A 112 16.16 -8.33 -1.32
N LEU A 113 15.12 -9.02 -0.86
CA LEU A 113 14.16 -8.49 0.11
C LEU A 113 14.79 -8.27 1.49
N GLU A 114 15.62 -9.21 1.97
CA GLU A 114 16.41 -9.05 3.21
C GLU A 114 17.31 -7.80 3.14
N THR A 115 17.95 -7.59 1.98
CA THR A 115 18.81 -6.43 1.74
C THR A 115 17.99 -5.14 1.77
N ALA A 116 16.86 -5.11 1.06
CA ALA A 116 16.00 -3.93 1.03
C ALA A 116 15.43 -3.58 2.41
N ILE A 117 15.03 -4.57 3.21
CA ILE A 117 14.54 -4.37 4.57
C ILE A 117 15.64 -3.82 5.49
N ARG A 118 16.86 -4.36 5.39
CA ARG A 118 18.01 -3.93 6.20
C ARG A 118 18.38 -2.47 5.94
N TYR A 119 18.40 -2.07 4.68
CA TYR A 119 18.84 -0.72 4.29
C TYR A 119 17.68 0.28 4.13
N GLY A 120 16.44 -0.18 4.25
CA GLY A 120 15.26 0.68 4.12
C GLY A 120 14.96 1.09 2.69
N PHE A 121 15.37 0.27 1.72
CA PHE A 121 15.15 0.54 0.31
C PHE A 121 13.68 0.34 -0.05
N PRO A 122 13.06 1.28 -0.80
CA PRO A 122 11.73 1.05 -1.33
C PRO A 122 11.77 -0.16 -2.25
N THR A 123 10.75 -1.02 -2.16
CA THR A 123 10.67 -2.27 -2.89
C THR A 123 9.35 -2.35 -3.64
N LEU A 124 9.42 -2.69 -4.93
CA LEU A 124 8.27 -2.93 -5.79
C LEU A 124 8.26 -4.41 -6.19
N LEU A 125 7.27 -5.15 -5.67
CA LEU A 125 6.97 -6.51 -6.10
C LEU A 125 5.94 -6.47 -7.24
N GLU A 126 6.33 -6.87 -8.44
CA GLU A 126 5.50 -6.73 -9.63
C GLU A 126 4.97 -8.05 -10.20
N CYS A 127 3.88 -7.93 -10.96
CA CYS A 127 3.23 -9.04 -11.66
C CYS A 127 2.82 -10.18 -10.72
N VAL A 128 2.34 -9.83 -9.52
CA VAL A 128 1.85 -10.81 -8.55
C VAL A 128 0.55 -11.46 -9.04
N GLY A 129 0.44 -12.78 -8.87
CA GLY A 129 -0.77 -13.56 -9.14
C GLY A 129 -1.78 -13.49 -7.99
N GLU A 130 -2.74 -14.41 -7.96
CA GLU A 130 -3.70 -14.50 -6.83
C GLU A 130 -3.10 -15.17 -5.59
N GLU A 131 -2.05 -15.97 -5.80
CA GLU A 131 -1.29 -16.64 -4.75
C GLU A 131 0.01 -15.88 -4.44
N LEU A 132 0.24 -15.64 -3.16
CA LEU A 132 1.47 -15.07 -2.62
C LEU A 132 2.25 -16.16 -1.91
N ASP A 133 3.58 -16.16 -2.05
CA ASP A 133 4.44 -17.08 -1.32
C ASP A 133 4.32 -16.83 0.20
N PRO A 134 3.98 -17.85 1.02
CA PRO A 134 3.90 -17.73 2.48
C PRO A 134 5.20 -17.24 3.13
N ALA A 135 6.36 -17.38 2.48
CA ALA A 135 7.62 -16.82 2.96
C ALA A 135 7.59 -15.29 3.08
N LEU A 136 6.66 -14.61 2.39
CA LEU A 136 6.47 -13.16 2.46
C LEU A 136 5.61 -12.72 3.65
N ASP A 137 4.93 -13.63 4.34
CA ASP A 137 4.01 -13.31 5.42
C ASP A 137 4.58 -12.38 6.51
N PRO A 138 5.82 -12.60 7.00
CA PRO A 138 6.41 -11.68 7.99
C PRO A 138 6.52 -10.25 7.46
N VAL A 139 6.81 -10.08 6.16
CA VAL A 139 6.89 -8.77 5.52
C VAL A 139 5.51 -8.16 5.36
N LEU A 140 4.56 -8.93 4.83
CA LEU A 140 3.19 -8.47 4.57
C LEU A 140 2.50 -8.04 5.87
N ALA A 141 2.68 -8.81 6.95
CA ALA A 141 2.15 -8.50 8.27
C ALA A 141 2.97 -7.46 9.04
N ARG A 142 4.15 -7.06 8.53
CA ARG A 142 5.16 -6.25 9.25
C ARG A 142 5.47 -6.83 10.64
N ALA A 143 5.66 -8.14 10.71
CA ALA A 143 5.94 -8.88 11.94
C ALA A 143 7.37 -8.59 12.44
N THR A 144 7.52 -7.50 13.17
CA THR A 144 8.78 -7.08 13.79
C THR A 144 8.75 -7.27 15.30
N PHE A 145 9.93 -7.54 15.88
CA PHE A 145 10.10 -7.71 17.32
C PHE A 145 11.46 -7.16 17.77
N PRO A 146 11.64 -6.86 19.06
CA PRO A 146 12.93 -6.40 19.58
C PRO A 146 14.05 -7.43 19.33
N ALA A 147 15.25 -6.96 19.02
CA ALA A 147 16.40 -7.83 18.83
C ALA A 147 16.67 -8.71 20.08
N PRO A 148 17.04 -9.99 19.92
CA PRO A 148 17.39 -10.86 21.04
C PRO A 148 18.51 -10.25 21.90
N GLY A 149 18.35 -10.28 23.22
CA GLY A 149 19.35 -9.77 24.15
C GLY A 149 19.38 -8.24 24.33
N GLN A 150 18.46 -7.49 23.69
CA GLN A 150 18.30 -6.06 23.94
C GLN A 150 17.01 -5.78 24.74
N SER A 151 17.17 -5.35 25.99
CA SER A 151 16.07 -4.94 26.87
C SER A 151 15.52 -3.54 26.57
N SER A 152 16.20 -2.78 25.70
CA SER A 152 15.88 -1.37 25.39
C SER A 152 15.49 -1.19 23.92
N GLY A 153 14.20 -1.40 23.64
CA GLY A 153 13.29 -0.66 22.74
C GLY A 153 13.67 -0.10 21.35
N THR A 154 14.92 -0.13 20.86
CA THR A 154 15.27 0.69 19.68
C THR A 154 15.58 -0.11 18.41
N ALA A 155 16.17 -1.30 18.52
CA ALA A 155 16.49 -2.12 17.35
C ALA A 155 15.42 -3.19 17.13
N LEU A 156 14.59 -3.01 16.10
CA LEU A 156 13.63 -4.00 15.64
C LEU A 156 14.29 -4.96 14.64
N VAL A 157 13.87 -6.22 14.68
CA VAL A 157 14.25 -7.26 13.70
C VAL A 157 12.99 -7.92 13.14
N MET A 158 13.13 -8.54 11.98
CA MET A 158 12.12 -9.36 11.31
C MET A 158 12.72 -10.73 10.99
N LYS A 159 11.96 -11.80 11.22
CA LYS A 159 12.37 -13.15 10.83
C LYS A 159 11.91 -13.43 9.39
N LEU A 160 12.85 -13.75 8.50
CA LEU A 160 12.59 -14.16 7.12
C LEU A 160 13.25 -15.50 6.85
N GLY A 161 12.44 -16.54 6.66
CA GLY A 161 12.91 -17.92 6.70
C GLY A 161 13.62 -18.20 8.03
N ASP A 162 14.90 -18.56 7.96
CA ASP A 162 15.75 -18.79 9.13
C ASP A 162 16.62 -17.58 9.52
N THR A 163 16.56 -16.49 8.76
CA THR A 163 17.38 -15.29 8.97
C THR A 163 16.66 -14.27 9.87
N LEU A 164 17.39 -13.69 10.83
CA LEU A 164 16.97 -12.48 11.54
C LEU A 164 17.54 -11.24 10.85
N VAL A 165 16.65 -10.41 10.30
CA VAL A 165 17.01 -9.21 9.54
C VAL A 165 16.74 -7.97 10.37
N PRO A 166 17.72 -7.08 10.60
CA PRO A 166 17.47 -5.76 11.17
C PRO A 166 16.43 -5.00 10.35
N TYR A 167 15.40 -4.49 11.00
CA TYR A 167 14.31 -3.81 10.33
C TYR A 167 14.55 -2.30 10.29
N ASN A 168 14.61 -1.73 9.08
CA ASN A 168 14.69 -0.30 8.89
C ASN A 168 13.28 0.32 8.75
N ALA A 169 12.96 1.32 9.56
CA ALA A 169 11.65 1.98 9.55
C ALA A 169 11.34 2.71 8.23
N ASN A 170 12.35 3.03 7.42
CA ASN A 170 12.18 3.67 6.11
C ASN A 170 11.77 2.67 5.00
N PHE A 171 11.84 1.36 5.27
CA PHE A 171 11.45 0.34 4.31
C PHE A 171 9.99 0.56 3.86
N LYS A 172 9.77 0.46 2.54
CA LYS A 172 8.43 0.53 1.95
C LYS A 172 8.26 -0.59 0.93
N LEU A 173 7.15 -1.31 1.03
CA LEU A 173 6.76 -2.32 0.04
C LEU A 173 5.54 -1.84 -0.76
N PHE A 174 5.63 -1.97 -2.08
CA PHE A 174 4.53 -1.79 -3.01
C PHE A 174 4.35 -3.07 -3.82
N ILE A 175 3.10 -3.47 -4.05
CA ILE A 175 2.76 -4.69 -4.78
C ILE A 175 1.88 -4.30 -5.96
N THR A 176 2.14 -4.85 -7.15
CA THR A 176 1.31 -4.63 -8.34
C THR A 176 0.93 -5.95 -9.00
N THR A 177 -0.32 -6.05 -9.44
CA THR A 177 -0.81 -7.15 -10.28
C THR A 177 -1.33 -6.61 -11.60
N LYS A 178 -1.13 -7.39 -12.67
CA LYS A 178 -1.72 -7.11 -13.99
C LYS A 178 -3.11 -7.75 -14.17
N LEU A 179 -3.55 -8.56 -13.21
CA LEU A 179 -4.88 -9.16 -13.24
C LEU A 179 -5.92 -8.06 -13.07
N ALA A 180 -6.86 -7.95 -14.01
CA ALA A 180 -7.89 -6.90 -13.96
C ALA A 180 -8.96 -7.17 -12.90
N ASN A 181 -9.24 -8.44 -12.61
CA ASN A 181 -10.22 -8.87 -11.61
C ASN A 181 -9.71 -10.09 -10.81
N PRO A 182 -8.72 -9.91 -9.93
CA PRO A 182 -8.15 -11.01 -9.15
C PRO A 182 -9.06 -11.42 -7.98
N HIS A 183 -9.11 -12.72 -7.70
CA HIS A 183 -9.83 -13.35 -6.59
C HIS A 183 -8.87 -13.71 -5.46
N TYR A 184 -8.36 -12.70 -4.77
CA TYR A 184 -7.52 -12.92 -3.59
C TYR A 184 -8.29 -13.61 -2.47
N LEU A 185 -7.67 -14.63 -1.87
CA LEU A 185 -8.19 -15.26 -0.67
C LEU A 185 -8.30 -14.24 0.48
N PRO A 186 -9.24 -14.42 1.42
CA PRO A 186 -9.40 -13.53 2.57
C PRO A 186 -8.10 -13.29 3.34
N GLU A 187 -7.25 -14.31 3.43
CA GLU A 187 -5.94 -14.25 4.07
C GLU A 187 -5.02 -13.19 3.45
N VAL A 188 -5.00 -13.06 2.12
CA VAL A 188 -4.24 -12.00 1.45
C VAL A 188 -4.90 -10.64 1.70
N ALA A 189 -6.22 -10.56 1.56
CA ALA A 189 -6.98 -9.32 1.67
C ALA A 189 -6.90 -8.65 3.06
N ILE A 190 -6.66 -9.42 4.13
CA ILE A 190 -6.43 -8.88 5.47
C ILE A 190 -5.01 -8.35 5.68
N LYS A 191 -4.01 -8.96 5.02
CA LYS A 191 -2.59 -8.63 5.15
C LYS A 191 -2.22 -7.35 4.37
N VAL A 192 -2.81 -7.16 3.19
CA VAL A 192 -2.51 -6.01 2.31
C VAL A 192 -3.65 -5.00 2.26
N LEU A 193 -3.36 -3.80 1.76
CA LEU A 193 -4.36 -2.83 1.34
C LEU A 193 -4.62 -3.03 -0.15
N LEU A 194 -5.74 -3.64 -0.52
CA LEU A 194 -6.14 -3.72 -1.93
C LEU A 194 -6.49 -2.32 -2.46
N VAL A 195 -5.92 -1.96 -3.60
CA VAL A 195 -6.12 -0.65 -4.24
C VAL A 195 -6.53 -0.86 -5.69
N ASN A 196 -7.72 -0.40 -6.04
CA ASN A 196 -8.24 -0.51 -7.39
C ASN A 196 -7.72 0.64 -8.26
N PHE A 197 -6.87 0.30 -9.24
CA PHE A 197 -6.37 1.19 -10.30
C PHE A 197 -6.81 0.72 -11.70
N ALA A 198 -7.72 -0.26 -11.78
CA ALA A 198 -8.26 -0.70 -13.05
C ALA A 198 -9.16 0.41 -13.62
N LEU A 199 -8.90 0.79 -14.88
CA LEU A 199 -9.82 1.66 -15.60
C LEU A 199 -11.18 0.98 -15.72
N VAL A 200 -12.23 1.65 -15.25
CA VAL A 200 -13.61 1.27 -15.55
C VAL A 200 -13.91 1.83 -16.94
N ALA A 201 -14.18 0.96 -17.92
CA ALA A 201 -14.74 1.39 -19.19
C ALA A 201 -16.05 2.14 -18.91
N ARG A 202 -16.17 3.36 -19.44
CA ARG A 202 -17.37 4.19 -19.31
C ARG A 202 -18.55 3.58 -20.02
#